data_AF-A0A093YAF1-F1
#
_entry.id   AF-A0A093YAF1-F1
#
_cell.length_a   1.000
_cell.length_b   1.000
_cell.length_c   1.000
_cell.angle_alpha   90.00
_cell.angle_beta   90.00
_cell.angle_gamma   90.00
#
_symmetry.space_group_name_H-M   'P 1'
#
loop_
_entity.id
_entity.type
_entity.pdbx_description
1 polymer ?
#
loop_
_entity_poly.entity_id
_entity_poly.type
_entity_poly.pdbx_seq_one_letter_code
_entity_poly.pdbx_strand_id
1 'polypeptide(L)'
;KASVFLEDPDVPEKFRGKLKDYFRSGYDRGHQVPAADAKWSQEAMNDTFYLTNMCPQVGEGFNRDYWAHFEDFCRRLTTRYPSVRVVTGPLYLPKRDQDGKWRVSYEVIGNPPNIAVPTHFYKVIFAEDGKVGGQVAIGAFVLPNARIPNDKPLAEFEVPVEAVERASGLEFATKLPVQRRKRLCVDTACSLVIKEYSQRQEAFAKGEKKQISAPASPRI
;
A
#
# COMPACT_ATOMS: atom_id res chain seq x y z
N LYS A 1 4.58 -18.18 10.85
CA LYS A 1 5.15 -18.80 9.62
C LYS A 1 5.52 -17.64 8.70
N ALA A 2 6.72 -17.62 8.11
CA ALA A 2 7.12 -16.53 7.23
C ALA A 2 6.58 -16.79 5.81
N SER A 3 5.74 -15.90 5.31
CA SER A 3 5.35 -15.89 3.89
C SER A 3 6.56 -15.53 3.02
N VAL A 4 6.58 -16.04 1.79
CA VAL A 4 7.71 -15.91 0.87
C VAL A 4 7.23 -15.25 -0.41
N PHE A 5 8.02 -14.33 -0.96
CA PHE A 5 7.71 -13.72 -2.25
C PHE A 5 7.75 -14.77 -3.37
N LEU A 6 6.68 -14.83 -4.17
CA LEU A 6 6.52 -15.80 -5.25
C LEU A 6 6.12 -15.12 -6.55
N GLU A 7 6.58 -15.67 -7.66
CA GLU A 7 6.06 -15.32 -8.97
C GLU A 7 4.63 -15.87 -9.09
N ASP A 8 3.73 -15.13 -9.74
CA ASP A 8 2.33 -15.52 -9.86
C ASP A 8 2.13 -16.46 -11.06
N PRO A 9 1.78 -17.75 -10.83
CA PRO A 9 1.63 -18.73 -11.91
C PRO A 9 0.43 -18.46 -12.82
N ASP A 10 -0.57 -17.69 -12.36
CA ASP A 10 -1.78 -17.39 -13.13
C ASP A 10 -1.55 -16.31 -14.19
N VAL A 11 -0.46 -15.54 -14.05
CA VAL A 11 -0.02 -14.59 -15.08
C VAL A 11 0.77 -15.33 -16.16
N PRO A 12 0.41 -15.20 -17.46
CA PRO A 12 1.20 -15.76 -18.56
C PRO A 12 2.66 -15.33 -18.50
N GLU A 13 3.60 -16.25 -18.77
CA GLU A 13 5.03 -16.01 -18.52
C GLU A 13 5.56 -14.72 -19.17
N LYS A 14 5.10 -14.39 -20.39
CA LYS A 14 5.50 -13.18 -21.12
C LYS A 14 5.14 -11.86 -20.42
N PHE A 15 4.26 -11.87 -19.43
CA PHE A 15 3.82 -10.70 -18.66
C PHE A 15 4.14 -10.82 -17.16
N ARG A 16 4.78 -11.92 -16.74
CA ARG A 16 5.01 -12.24 -15.34
C ARG A 16 6.25 -11.51 -14.83
N GLY A 17 6.11 -10.75 -13.75
CA GLY A 17 7.25 -10.25 -13.00
C GLY A 17 8.01 -11.41 -12.37
N LYS A 18 9.35 -11.39 -12.43
CA LYS A 18 10.20 -12.45 -11.89
C LYS A 18 10.97 -11.96 -10.66
N LEU A 19 11.30 -12.87 -9.74
CA LEU A 19 12.03 -12.51 -8.51
C LEU A 19 13.40 -11.89 -8.85
N LYS A 20 14.03 -12.35 -9.94
CA LYS A 20 15.31 -11.82 -10.43
C LYS A 20 15.24 -10.36 -10.89
N ASP A 21 14.07 -9.85 -11.26
CA ASP A 21 13.93 -8.48 -11.77
C ASP A 21 14.12 -7.46 -10.64
N TYR A 22 13.76 -7.84 -9.41
CA TYR A 22 13.97 -7.04 -8.20
C TYR A 22 15.36 -7.22 -7.59
N PHE A 23 16.04 -8.33 -7.86
CA PHE A 23 17.32 -8.66 -7.23
C PHE A 23 18.39 -7.62 -7.58
N ARG A 24 18.94 -6.96 -6.55
CA ARG A 24 19.93 -5.86 -6.70
C ARG A 24 19.46 -4.69 -7.58
N SER A 25 18.15 -4.51 -7.75
CA SER A 25 17.58 -3.37 -8.49
C SER A 25 17.69 -2.04 -7.75
N GLY A 26 17.93 -2.07 -6.43
CA GLY A 26 17.86 -0.90 -5.57
C GLY A 26 16.46 -0.62 -4.99
N TYR A 27 15.44 -1.38 -5.40
CA TYR A 27 14.07 -1.25 -4.93
C TYR A 27 13.63 -2.45 -4.09
N ASP A 28 12.76 -2.18 -3.13
CA ASP A 28 12.01 -3.21 -2.42
C ASP A 28 10.85 -3.74 -3.28
N ARG A 29 10.42 -4.96 -2.97
CA ARG A 29 9.13 -5.52 -3.41
C ARG A 29 8.03 -4.95 -2.53
N GLY A 30 7.46 -3.83 -2.96
CA GLY A 30 6.47 -3.07 -2.21
C GLY A 30 5.05 -3.57 -2.40
N HIS A 31 4.39 -3.96 -1.30
CA HIS A 31 3.04 -4.50 -1.33
C HIS A 31 2.00 -3.42 -1.70
N GLN A 32 1.01 -3.77 -2.53
CA GLN A 32 -0.18 -2.93 -2.73
C GLN A 32 -1.25 -3.24 -1.69
N VAL A 33 -1.53 -4.54 -1.46
CA VAL A 33 -2.27 -5.07 -0.33
C VAL A 33 -1.27 -5.52 0.75
N PRO A 34 -1.22 -4.88 1.93
CA PRO A 34 -0.23 -5.21 2.96
C PRO A 34 -0.53 -6.56 3.63
N ALA A 35 0.50 -7.37 3.86
CA ALA A 35 0.36 -8.65 4.58
C ALA A 35 -0.28 -8.51 5.97
N ALA A 36 -0.04 -7.37 6.65
CA ALA A 36 -0.59 -7.09 7.97
C ALA A 36 -2.11 -6.95 8.00
N ASP A 37 -2.75 -6.68 6.85
CA ASP A 37 -4.20 -6.55 6.72
C ASP A 37 -4.87 -7.93 6.55
N ALA A 38 -4.09 -8.97 6.23
CA ALA A 38 -4.55 -10.34 6.00
C ALA A 38 -4.27 -11.29 7.19
N LYS A 39 -3.97 -10.79 8.39
CA LYS A 39 -3.60 -11.62 9.57
C LYS A 39 -4.67 -12.62 10.01
N TRP A 40 -5.91 -12.45 9.57
CA TRP A 40 -7.01 -13.36 9.85
C TRP A 40 -6.90 -14.70 9.08
N SER A 41 -6.07 -14.78 8.02
CA SER A 41 -5.83 -16.03 7.27
C SER A 41 -4.40 -16.11 6.75
N GLN A 42 -3.72 -17.22 7.04
CA GLN A 42 -2.37 -17.46 6.52
C GLN A 42 -2.35 -17.59 4.98
N GLU A 43 -3.41 -18.14 4.40
CA GLU A 43 -3.58 -18.25 2.95
C GLU A 43 -3.70 -16.87 2.32
N ALA A 44 -4.62 -16.03 2.83
CA ALA A 44 -4.78 -14.65 2.35
C ALA A 44 -3.47 -13.85 2.52
N MET A 45 -2.75 -14.05 3.63
CA MET A 45 -1.43 -13.45 3.82
C MET A 45 -0.44 -13.92 2.78
N ASN A 46 -0.36 -15.22 2.47
CA ASN A 46 0.53 -15.74 1.43
C ASN A 46 0.22 -15.15 0.06
N ASP A 47 -1.06 -14.98 -0.28
CA ASP A 47 -1.46 -14.39 -1.56
C ASP A 47 -0.97 -12.95 -1.71
N THR A 48 -0.84 -12.21 -0.60
CA THR A 48 -0.25 -10.86 -0.66
C THR A 48 1.23 -10.86 -1.08
N PHE A 49 1.93 -11.99 -1.05
CA PHE A 49 3.34 -12.10 -1.43
C PHE A 49 3.57 -12.46 -2.91
N TYR A 50 2.51 -12.66 -3.70
CA TYR A 50 2.66 -12.79 -5.15
C TYR A 50 3.15 -11.48 -5.78
N LEU A 51 4.02 -11.59 -6.80
CA LEU A 51 4.57 -10.42 -7.49
C LEU A 51 3.52 -9.58 -8.24
N THR A 52 2.33 -10.11 -8.49
CA THR A 52 1.16 -9.34 -8.98
C THR A 52 0.68 -8.28 -8.00
N ASN A 53 0.98 -8.45 -6.71
CA ASN A 53 0.73 -7.46 -5.66
C ASN A 53 1.95 -6.56 -5.37
N MET A 54 3.02 -6.64 -6.18
CA MET A 54 4.25 -5.89 -5.95
C MET A 54 4.46 -4.77 -6.96
N CYS A 55 5.02 -3.67 -6.47
CA CYS A 55 5.66 -2.65 -7.29
C CYS A 55 7.05 -2.32 -6.71
N PRO A 56 8.01 -1.89 -7.55
CA PRO A 56 9.29 -1.36 -7.07
C PRO A 56 9.07 -0.12 -6.20
N GLN A 57 9.43 -0.23 -4.92
CA GLN A 57 9.33 0.87 -3.97
C GLN A 57 10.70 1.24 -3.41
N VAL A 58 10.93 2.54 -3.18
CA VAL A 58 12.08 3.00 -2.40
C VAL A 58 12.00 2.36 -1.00
N GLY A 59 13.10 1.74 -0.56
CA GLY A 59 13.12 0.97 0.69
C GLY A 59 13.10 1.86 1.93
N GLU A 60 14.29 2.34 2.33
CA GLU A 60 14.46 3.22 3.48
C GLU A 60 13.80 4.60 3.22
N GLY A 61 13.04 5.07 4.20
CA GLY A 61 12.34 6.34 4.16
C GLY A 61 11.02 6.31 3.38
N PHE A 62 10.64 5.18 2.78
CA PHE A 62 9.36 5.04 2.09
C PHE A 62 8.67 3.70 2.41
N ASN A 63 8.95 2.60 1.71
CA ASN A 63 8.30 1.30 1.92
C ASN A 63 8.40 0.83 3.37
N ARG A 64 9.59 0.94 3.97
CA ARG A 64 9.86 0.45 5.33
C ARG A 64 9.45 1.44 6.43
N ASP A 65 9.09 2.66 6.05
CA ASP A 65 8.82 3.77 6.96
C ASP A 65 7.48 4.45 6.63
N TYR A 66 7.48 5.57 5.90
CA TYR A 66 6.31 6.42 5.70
C TYR A 66 5.11 5.67 5.08
N TRP A 67 5.35 4.80 4.10
CA TRP A 67 4.31 4.00 3.47
C TRP A 67 3.71 2.98 4.46
N ALA A 68 4.55 2.31 5.25
CA ALA A 68 4.09 1.37 6.26
C ALA A 68 3.34 2.06 7.42
N HIS A 69 3.71 3.30 7.76
CA HIS A 69 2.93 4.15 8.68
C HIS A 69 1.57 4.53 8.11
N PHE A 70 1.50 4.82 6.80
CA PHE A 70 0.23 5.11 6.13
C PHE A 70 -0.68 3.87 6.08
N GLU A 71 -0.12 2.68 5.84
CA GLU A 71 -0.86 1.42 5.97
C GLU A 71 -1.38 1.19 7.39
N ASP A 72 -0.61 1.55 8.41
CA ASP A 72 -1.08 1.49 9.80
C ASP A 72 -2.22 2.48 10.08
N PHE A 73 -2.14 3.68 9.51
CA PHE A 73 -3.26 4.62 9.56
C PHE A 73 -4.53 4.00 8.95
N CYS A 74 -4.45 3.37 7.78
CA CYS A 74 -5.59 2.68 7.17
C CYS A 74 -6.18 1.61 8.10
N ARG A 75 -5.32 0.78 8.73
CA ARG A 75 -5.79 -0.22 9.70
C ARG A 75 -6.47 0.42 10.92
N ARG A 76 -5.91 1.51 11.45
CA ARG A 76 -6.50 2.20 12.63
C ARG A 76 -7.85 2.83 12.34
N LEU A 77 -8.18 3.16 11.08
CA LEU A 77 -9.55 3.60 10.75
C LEU A 77 -10.60 2.57 11.18
N THR A 78 -10.27 1.28 11.23
CA THR A 78 -11.19 0.22 11.67
C THR A 78 -11.60 0.32 13.15
N THR A 79 -10.90 1.10 13.98
CA THR A 79 -11.34 1.35 15.37
C THR A 79 -12.55 2.28 15.43
N ARG A 80 -12.84 3.01 14.35
CA ARG A 80 -13.94 3.97 14.24
C ARG A 80 -14.97 3.55 13.21
N TYR A 81 -14.52 3.03 12.08
CA TYR A 81 -15.37 2.63 10.96
C TYR A 81 -15.44 1.10 10.89
N PRO A 82 -16.63 0.49 11.00
CA PRO A 82 -16.76 -0.97 10.95
C PRO A 82 -16.34 -1.60 9.61
N SER A 83 -16.26 -0.80 8.53
CA SER A 83 -15.83 -1.25 7.21
C SER A 83 -14.91 -0.20 6.59
N VAL A 84 -13.71 -0.61 6.19
CA VAL A 84 -12.72 0.23 5.50
C VAL A 84 -12.26 -0.53 4.25
N ARG A 85 -12.48 0.07 3.08
CA ARG A 85 -12.01 -0.44 1.79
C ARG A 85 -10.93 0.49 1.26
N VAL A 86 -9.82 -0.09 0.82
CA VAL A 86 -8.66 0.67 0.33
C VAL A 86 -8.31 0.17 -1.06
N VAL A 87 -8.27 1.08 -2.02
CA VAL A 87 -7.70 0.81 -3.35
C VAL A 87 -6.32 1.43 -3.39
N THR A 88 -5.30 0.62 -3.62
CA THR A 88 -3.90 1.05 -3.71
C THR A 88 -3.40 0.80 -5.13
N GLY A 89 -2.57 1.70 -5.66
CA GLY A 89 -1.90 1.44 -6.93
C GLY A 89 -0.77 2.39 -7.27
N PRO A 90 0.00 2.07 -8.33
CA PRO A 90 1.05 2.92 -8.85
C PRO A 90 0.53 4.06 -9.74
N LEU A 91 1.32 5.13 -9.87
CA LEU A 91 1.11 6.23 -10.81
C LEU A 91 2.41 6.62 -11.52
N TYR A 92 2.25 7.07 -12.77
CA TYR A 92 3.32 7.56 -13.64
C TYR A 92 3.03 9.01 -14.03
N LEU A 93 3.32 9.94 -13.11
CA LEU A 93 2.94 11.33 -13.24
C LEU A 93 3.93 12.11 -14.11
N PRO A 94 3.45 13.03 -14.97
CA PRO A 94 4.31 13.80 -15.84
C PRO A 94 5.07 14.87 -15.05
N LYS A 95 6.27 15.21 -15.50
CA LYS A 95 7.04 16.37 -15.05
C LYS A 95 7.31 17.29 -16.23
N ARG A 96 7.40 18.59 -15.96
CA ARG A 96 7.77 19.58 -16.97
C ARG A 96 9.29 19.57 -17.12
N ASP A 97 9.76 19.30 -18.32
CA ASP A 97 11.18 19.21 -18.65
C ASP A 97 11.77 20.60 -18.95
N GLN A 98 13.09 20.68 -19.17
CA GLN A 98 13.81 21.93 -19.41
C GLN A 98 13.31 22.71 -20.65
N ASP A 99 12.82 21.99 -21.67
CA ASP A 99 12.21 22.57 -22.87
C ASP A 99 10.75 23.00 -22.67
N GLY A 100 10.25 22.94 -21.44
CA GLY A 100 8.91 23.36 -21.07
C GLY A 100 7.81 22.35 -21.43
N LYS A 101 8.14 21.19 -22.01
CA LYS A 101 7.17 20.14 -22.37
C LYS A 101 6.92 19.19 -21.21
N TRP A 102 5.72 18.63 -21.15
CA TRP A 102 5.37 17.60 -20.17
C TRP A 102 5.80 16.23 -20.68
N ARG A 103 6.54 15.48 -19.85
CA ARG A 103 6.95 14.10 -20.15
C ARG A 103 6.72 13.21 -18.94
N VAL A 104 6.35 11.96 -19.22
CA VAL A 104 6.37 10.87 -18.24
C VAL A 104 7.69 10.12 -18.44
N SER A 105 8.46 9.96 -17.36
CA SER A 105 9.71 9.20 -17.37
C SER A 105 9.77 8.37 -16.10
N TYR A 106 10.11 7.09 -16.26
CA TYR A 106 10.26 6.13 -15.18
C TYR A 106 11.32 5.09 -15.54
N GLU A 107 11.97 4.55 -14.52
CA GLU A 107 12.91 3.43 -14.67
C GLU A 107 12.14 2.13 -14.93
N VAL A 108 12.78 1.19 -15.65
CA VAL A 108 12.30 -0.18 -15.81
C VAL A 108 13.40 -1.13 -15.34
N ILE A 109 13.12 -1.92 -14.31
CA ILE A 109 14.06 -2.87 -13.71
C ILE A 109 13.94 -4.26 -14.35
N GLY A 110 14.98 -5.08 -14.15
CA GLY A 110 15.13 -6.39 -14.76
C GLY A 110 16.10 -6.39 -15.94
N ASN A 111 16.58 -7.58 -16.30
CA ASN A 111 17.41 -7.78 -17.48
C ASN A 111 16.95 -9.04 -18.24
N PRO A 112 16.30 -8.89 -19.41
CA PRO A 112 15.93 -7.61 -20.06
C PRO A 112 14.93 -6.78 -19.24
N PRO A 113 14.78 -5.46 -19.51
CA PRO A 113 13.84 -4.60 -18.77
C PRO A 113 12.42 -5.16 -18.79
N ASN A 114 11.79 -5.24 -17.62
CA ASN A 114 10.50 -5.91 -17.44
C ASN A 114 9.52 -5.11 -16.56
N ILE A 115 9.96 -4.65 -15.39
CA ILE A 115 9.06 -4.10 -14.37
C ILE A 115 9.24 -2.58 -14.27
N ALA A 116 8.18 -1.82 -14.51
CA ALA A 116 8.20 -0.37 -14.39
C ALA A 116 8.27 0.07 -12.91
N VAL A 117 9.09 1.09 -12.63
CA VAL A 117 9.21 1.73 -11.32
C VAL A 117 8.22 2.91 -11.25
N PRO A 118 7.18 2.87 -10.40
CA PRO A 118 6.22 3.96 -10.31
C PRO A 118 6.86 5.24 -9.82
N THR A 119 6.39 6.37 -10.36
CA THR A 119 6.82 7.70 -9.87
C THR A 119 6.18 8.04 -8.53
N HIS A 120 4.94 7.57 -8.32
CA HIS A 120 4.10 7.82 -7.17
C HIS A 120 3.24 6.58 -6.88
N PHE A 121 2.67 6.54 -5.69
CA PHE A 121 1.61 5.60 -5.33
C PHE A 121 0.39 6.37 -4.84
N TYR A 122 -0.78 5.76 -4.99
CA TYR A 122 -2.00 6.28 -4.41
C TYR A 122 -2.65 5.30 -3.44
N LYS A 123 -3.42 5.85 -2.51
CA LYS A 123 -4.49 5.10 -1.83
C LYS A 123 -5.79 5.90 -1.92
N VAL A 124 -6.88 5.24 -2.31
CA VAL A 124 -8.25 5.74 -2.18
C VAL A 124 -8.94 4.91 -1.11
N ILE A 125 -9.38 5.57 -0.04
CA ILE A 125 -9.93 4.96 1.16
C ILE A 125 -11.41 5.29 1.23
N PHE A 126 -12.24 4.26 1.44
CA PHE A 126 -13.67 4.36 1.71
C PHE A 126 -13.93 3.78 3.10
N ALA A 127 -14.34 4.62 4.05
CA ALA A 127 -14.64 4.22 5.41
C ALA A 127 -16.15 4.39 5.69
N GLU A 128 -16.85 3.28 5.91
CA GLU A 128 -18.30 3.22 6.06
C GLU A 128 -18.70 3.23 7.53
N ASP A 129 -19.79 3.92 7.87
CA ASP A 129 -20.31 4.04 9.24
C ASP A 129 -21.10 2.79 9.73
N GLY A 130 -21.24 1.77 8.87
CA GLY A 130 -21.96 0.53 9.17
C GLY A 130 -23.49 0.61 9.05
N LYS A 131 -24.05 1.76 8.65
CA LYS A 131 -25.50 1.93 8.48
C LYS A 131 -25.89 1.70 7.02
N VAL A 132 -27.00 1.01 6.80
CA VAL A 132 -27.59 0.87 5.45
C VAL A 132 -27.96 2.26 4.93
N GLY A 133 -27.42 2.65 3.77
CA GLY A 133 -27.59 4.00 3.23
C GLY A 133 -26.80 5.09 3.98
N GLY A 134 -25.95 4.71 4.94
CA GLY A 134 -25.14 5.60 5.76
C GLY A 134 -24.06 6.35 4.98
N GLN A 135 -23.37 7.24 5.68
CA GLN A 135 -22.35 8.09 5.09
C GLN A 135 -21.04 7.32 4.92
N VAL A 136 -20.28 7.67 3.89
CA VAL A 136 -18.99 7.07 3.57
C VAL A 136 -17.95 8.17 3.53
N ALA A 137 -16.99 8.09 4.44
CA ALA A 137 -15.83 8.98 4.46
C ALA A 137 -14.83 8.51 3.39
N ILE A 138 -14.45 9.43 2.50
CA ILE A 138 -13.54 9.18 1.39
C ILE A 138 -12.30 10.04 1.54
N GLY A 139 -11.13 9.42 1.40
CA GLY A 139 -9.85 10.12 1.30
C GLY A 139 -9.04 9.55 0.14
N ALA A 140 -8.43 10.42 -0.65
CA ALA A 140 -7.51 10.03 -1.71
C ALA A 140 -6.16 10.69 -1.45
N PHE A 141 -5.09 9.92 -1.59
CA PHE A 141 -3.73 10.35 -1.27
C PHE A 141 -2.79 9.96 -2.38
N VAL A 142 -1.85 10.85 -2.73
CA VAL A 142 -0.81 10.58 -3.73
C VAL A 142 0.55 10.92 -3.12
N LEU A 143 1.42 9.92 -3.02
CA LEU A 143 2.74 10.03 -2.40
C LEU A 143 3.83 9.72 -3.44
N PRO A 144 4.93 10.48 -3.49
CA PRO A 144 6.06 10.16 -4.37
C PRO A 144 6.73 8.86 -3.93
N ASN A 145 7.18 8.04 -4.89
CA ASN A 145 8.02 6.87 -4.63
C ASN A 145 9.45 7.32 -4.31
N ALA A 146 9.62 7.94 -3.16
CA ALA A 146 10.86 8.55 -2.69
C ALA A 146 10.86 8.62 -1.16
N ARG A 147 12.02 8.86 -0.56
CA ARG A 147 12.13 9.10 0.89
C ARG A 147 11.23 10.26 1.31
N ILE A 148 10.38 10.03 2.32
CA ILE A 148 9.51 11.05 2.92
C ILE A 148 9.88 11.16 4.41
N PRO A 149 10.21 12.35 4.92
CA PRO A 149 10.42 12.58 6.35
C PRO A 149 9.18 12.20 7.18
N ASN A 150 9.38 11.49 8.29
CA ASN A 150 8.29 10.99 9.13
C ASN A 150 7.47 12.11 9.80
N ASP A 151 8.04 13.30 9.97
CA ASP A 151 7.35 14.49 10.49
C ASP A 151 6.44 15.16 9.45
N LYS A 152 6.53 14.77 8.16
CA LYS A 152 5.65 15.28 7.12
C LYS A 152 4.19 14.87 7.40
N PRO A 153 3.23 15.80 7.51
CA PRO A 153 1.83 15.46 7.72
C PRO A 153 1.22 14.71 6.53
N LEU A 154 0.49 13.62 6.79
CA LEU A 154 -0.20 12.84 5.76
C LEU A 154 -1.22 13.68 4.97
N ALA A 155 -1.87 14.64 5.62
CA ALA A 155 -2.84 15.54 5.00
C ALA A 155 -2.25 16.38 3.86
N GLU A 156 -0.92 16.59 3.82
CA GLU A 156 -0.27 17.30 2.69
C GLU A 156 -0.27 16.47 1.39
N PHE A 157 -0.48 15.16 1.49
CA PHE A 157 -0.59 14.26 0.34
C PHE A 157 -2.04 14.00 -0.07
N GLU A 158 -3.02 14.55 0.66
CA GLU A 158 -4.43 14.41 0.32
C GLU A 158 -4.76 15.19 -0.95
N VAL A 159 -5.45 14.54 -1.87
CA VAL A 159 -5.92 15.10 -3.14
C VAL A 159 -7.40 14.80 -3.33
N PRO A 160 -8.12 15.54 -4.21
CA PRO A 160 -9.44 15.11 -4.66
C PRO A 160 -9.37 13.72 -5.30
N VAL A 161 -10.43 12.90 -5.13
CA VAL A 161 -10.51 11.56 -5.73
C VAL A 161 -10.37 11.65 -7.25
N GLU A 162 -10.97 12.68 -7.83
CA GLU A 162 -10.97 12.98 -9.26
C GLU A 162 -9.55 13.23 -9.80
N ALA A 163 -8.62 13.67 -8.94
CA ALA A 163 -7.22 13.82 -9.33
C ALA A 163 -6.54 12.46 -9.52
N VAL A 164 -6.85 11.47 -8.66
CA VAL A 164 -6.36 10.09 -8.79
C VAL A 164 -7.03 9.40 -9.98
N GLU A 165 -8.32 9.61 -10.19
CA GLU A 165 -9.06 9.07 -11.34
C GLU A 165 -8.46 9.57 -12.66
N ARG A 166 -8.22 10.88 -12.77
CA ARG A 166 -7.58 11.48 -13.95
C ARG A 166 -6.17 10.97 -14.20
N ALA A 167 -5.40 10.75 -13.13
CA ALA A 167 -4.02 10.31 -13.23
C ALA A 167 -3.87 8.80 -13.51
N SER A 168 -4.81 7.98 -13.01
CA SER A 168 -4.77 6.52 -13.15
C SER A 168 -5.57 6.00 -14.35
N GLY A 169 -6.54 6.78 -14.86
CA GLY A 169 -7.49 6.32 -15.86
C GLY A 169 -8.55 5.36 -15.30
N LEU A 170 -8.74 5.33 -13.98
CA LEU A 170 -9.71 4.50 -13.28
C LEU A 170 -10.83 5.35 -12.68
N GLU A 171 -11.96 4.72 -12.35
CA GLU A 171 -13.06 5.33 -11.61
C GLU A 171 -13.30 4.56 -10.30
N PHE A 172 -13.37 5.26 -9.16
CA PHE A 172 -13.43 4.60 -7.84
C PHE A 172 -14.78 4.77 -7.13
N ALA A 173 -15.48 5.88 -7.34
CA ALA A 173 -16.66 6.24 -6.54
C ALA A 173 -18.00 6.20 -7.32
N THR A 174 -18.04 5.61 -8.52
CA THR A 174 -19.21 5.65 -9.42
C THR A 174 -20.47 5.06 -8.83
N LYS A 175 -20.35 3.98 -8.03
CA LYS A 175 -21.48 3.32 -7.36
C LYS A 175 -21.92 3.99 -6.06
N LEU A 176 -21.24 5.05 -5.62
CA LEU A 176 -21.52 5.74 -4.36
C LEU A 176 -22.18 7.11 -4.63
N PRO A 177 -23.46 7.31 -4.29
CA PRO A 177 -24.14 8.58 -4.46
C PRO A 177 -23.40 9.74 -3.79
N VAL A 178 -23.29 10.89 -4.47
CA VAL A 178 -22.56 12.08 -3.98
C VAL A 178 -23.04 12.52 -2.60
N GLN A 179 -24.35 12.45 -2.33
CA GLN A 179 -24.98 12.83 -1.07
C GLN A 179 -24.50 12.01 0.14
N ARG A 180 -23.91 10.84 -0.11
CA ARG A 180 -23.39 9.93 0.91
C ARG A 180 -21.89 10.11 1.15
N ARG A 181 -21.22 10.95 0.36
CA ARG A 181 -19.76 11.13 0.42
C ARG A 181 -19.40 12.21 1.43
N LYS A 182 -18.46 11.91 2.31
CA LYS A 182 -17.83 12.87 3.22
C LYS A 182 -16.32 12.84 3.04
N ARG A 183 -15.63 13.92 3.38
CA ARG A 183 -14.17 13.97 3.32
C ARG A 183 -13.58 13.32 4.58
N LEU A 184 -12.74 12.31 4.40
CA LEU A 184 -12.15 11.52 5.49
C LEU A 184 -11.37 12.38 6.49
N CYS A 185 -10.53 13.30 6.00
CA CYS A 185 -9.66 14.11 6.85
C CYS A 185 -10.36 15.26 7.58
N VAL A 186 -11.65 15.48 7.31
CA VAL A 186 -12.52 16.36 8.12
C VAL A 186 -13.10 15.59 9.29
N ASP A 187 -13.51 14.34 9.06
CA ASP A 187 -14.13 13.52 10.10
C ASP A 187 -13.11 12.88 11.05
N THR A 188 -11.91 12.56 10.57
CA THR A 188 -10.82 11.92 11.33
C THR A 188 -9.49 12.64 11.09
N ALA A 189 -8.71 12.86 12.15
CA ALA A 189 -7.38 13.44 12.01
C ALA A 189 -6.47 12.51 11.19
N CYS A 190 -6.22 12.87 9.92
CA CYS A 190 -5.32 12.18 9.01
C CYS A 190 -3.85 12.38 9.43
N SER A 191 -3.48 11.72 10.53
CA SER A 191 -2.19 11.84 11.19
C SER A 191 -1.55 10.45 11.37
N LEU A 192 -0.26 10.37 11.06
CA LEU A 192 0.54 9.18 11.29
C LEU A 192 0.94 9.13 12.77
N VAL A 193 0.90 7.94 13.38
CA VAL A 193 1.35 7.75 14.76
C VAL A 193 2.53 6.79 14.77
N ILE A 194 3.73 7.38 14.85
CA ILE A 194 5.00 6.67 14.64
C ILE A 194 5.44 5.87 15.87
N LYS A 195 5.34 6.46 17.08
CA LYS A 195 5.80 5.81 18.32
C LYS A 195 5.04 4.51 18.62
N GLU A 196 3.72 4.52 18.45
CA GLU A 196 2.92 3.31 18.62
C GLU A 196 3.19 2.27 17.53
N TYR A 197 3.48 2.72 16.31
CA TYR A 197 3.82 1.81 15.21
C TYR A 197 5.08 0.99 15.53
N SER A 198 6.17 1.64 15.98
CA SER A 198 7.41 0.93 16.33
C SER A 198 7.18 -0.11 17.43
N GLN A 199 6.43 0.25 18.48
CA GLN A 199 6.09 -0.68 19.57
C GLN A 199 5.24 -1.86 19.07
N ARG A 200 4.29 -1.62 18.16
CA ARG A 200 3.48 -2.68 17.54
C ARG A 200 4.31 -3.58 16.64
N GLN A 201 5.24 -3.04 15.85
CA GLN A 201 6.16 -3.86 15.04
C GLN A 201 7.00 -4.80 15.93
N GLU A 202 7.50 -4.30 17.06
CA GLU A 202 8.20 -5.16 18.03
C GLU A 202 7.27 -6.21 18.64
N ALA A 203 6.04 -5.86 18.99
CA ALA A 203 5.06 -6.81 19.49
C ALA A 203 4.69 -7.87 18.44
N PHE A 204 4.59 -7.47 17.16
CA PHE A 204 4.39 -8.38 16.03
C PHE A 204 5.54 -9.38 15.89
N ALA A 205 6.79 -8.89 15.89
CA ALA A 205 7.97 -9.76 15.82
C ALA A 205 8.07 -10.70 17.04
N LYS A 206 7.65 -10.25 18.24
CA LYS A 206 7.61 -11.08 19.46
C LYS A 206 6.48 -12.12 19.43
N GLY A 207 5.33 -11.78 18.86
CA GLY A 207 4.19 -12.69 18.68
C GLY A 207 4.52 -13.84 17.74
N GLU A 208 5.24 -13.56 16.64
CA GLU A 208 5.77 -14.58 15.74
C GLU A 208 6.74 -15.54 16.46
N LYS A 209 7.66 -15.00 17.29
CA LYS A 209 8.60 -15.82 18.07
C LYS A 209 7.91 -16.75 19.07
N LYS A 210 6.83 -16.31 19.74
CA LYS A 210 6.07 -17.14 20.68
C LYS A 210 5.28 -18.27 20.01
N GLN A 211 4.85 -18.10 18.76
CA GLN A 211 4.17 -19.14 17.99
C GLN A 211 5.12 -20.19 17.39
N ILE A 212 6.42 -19.89 17.29
CA ILE A 212 7.46 -20.80 16.77
C ILE A 212 7.96 -21.77 17.86
N SER A 213 7.71 -21.50 19.14
CA SER A 213 8.00 -22.43 20.23
C SER A 213 6.80 -23.35 20.52
N ALA A 214 6.76 -24.53 19.92
CA ALA A 214 5.87 -25.63 20.30
C ALA A 214 6.58 -26.99 20.16
N PRO A 215 6.02 -28.04 20.77
CA PRO A 215 6.33 -28.55 22.11
C PRO A 215 7.56 -29.49 22.14
N ALA A 216 8.09 -29.73 23.34
CA ALA A 216 9.13 -30.74 23.57
C ALA A 216 8.67 -32.12 23.06
N SER A 217 9.55 -32.80 22.31
CA SER A 217 9.33 -34.15 21.79
C SER A 217 9.03 -35.13 22.92
N PRO A 218 8.06 -36.06 22.74
CA PRO A 218 7.90 -37.17 23.67
C PRO A 218 9.11 -38.11 23.51
N ARG A 219 9.79 -38.38 24.62
CA ARG A 219 10.80 -39.44 24.69
C ARG A 219 10.10 -40.79 24.55
N ILE A 220 10.69 -41.66 23.72
CA ILE A 220 10.39 -43.10 23.62
C ILE A 220 10.92 -43.77 24.88
#